data_AF-A0A9V1EFL9-F1
#
_entry.id   AF-A0A9V1EFL9-F1
#
_cell.length_a   1.000
_cell.length_b   1.000
_cell.length_c   1.000
_cell.angle_alpha   90.00
_cell.angle_beta   90.00
_cell.angle_gamma   90.00
#
_symmetry.space_group_name_H-M   'P 1'
#
loop_
_entity.id
_entity.type
_entity.pdbx_description
1 polymer ?
#
loop_
_entity_poly.entity_id
_entity_poly.type
_entity_poly.pdbx_seq_one_letter_code
_entity_poly.pdbx_strand_id
1 'polypeptide(L)'
;MRPPAPPALPALGLALPLLLLLLLPPAPRAAYRAPRFDPTWKSLDARPLPAWFDQAKFGIFVHWGVFSVPSFGSEWFWWYWQEKKIPMYVKFMEDNYRPDFKYEDFGPLFTARFFNASYWADVFQASGAKYTVLTSKHHEGFTLWGSKHSWNWNAVDVGPKRDLVKELEAAIRNRTDLRFGLYYSLFEWFHPLFLEDKSRSFHQQQFPVSKTLPELYELVNKYQPEVLWSDGDGDAPDDYWNSTVFLAWLYNQSPVRDTVVTNDRWGFGTICKHGGYYTCSDRYHPGHLLPHKWENCMTIDKFSWGYRRDARLSDYLTIEELVKELVETVSCGGNLLMNIGPTYDGTIPVIFEERLRQMGTWLKVNGEAIYETYPWRSQSDVTPDVWYTSKPKQKLVYAIYLKWPTSGHLFLGQPIATLGATEECRSKTHVCTHLDQRLK
;
A
#
# COMPACT_ATOMS: atom_id res chain seq x y z
N MET A 1 -57.60 14.03 -69.58
CA MET A 1 -56.60 13.72 -68.54
C MET A 1 -57.04 12.47 -67.79
N ARG A 2 -56.08 11.56 -67.55
CA ARG A 2 -56.16 10.15 -67.09
C ARG A 2 -56.65 9.12 -68.12
N PRO A 3 -55.73 8.33 -68.71
CA PRO A 3 -56.06 7.08 -69.39
C PRO A 3 -56.08 5.87 -68.42
N PRO A 4 -56.66 4.73 -68.82
CA PRO A 4 -56.99 3.60 -67.94
C PRO A 4 -55.83 2.60 -67.76
N ALA A 5 -55.97 1.72 -66.77
CA ALA A 5 -55.01 0.71 -66.35
C ALA A 5 -54.74 -0.40 -67.40
N PRO A 6 -53.52 -0.98 -67.42
CA PRO A 6 -53.22 -2.26 -68.05
C PRO A 6 -52.71 -3.32 -67.02
N PRO A 7 -52.54 -4.62 -67.40
CA PRO A 7 -53.05 -5.76 -66.64
C PRO A 7 -52.00 -6.58 -65.86
N ALA A 8 -52.52 -7.58 -65.14
CA ALA A 8 -51.78 -8.58 -64.35
C ALA A 8 -50.85 -9.49 -65.18
N LEU A 9 -49.73 -9.89 -64.58
CA LEU A 9 -48.82 -10.96 -65.02
C LEU A 9 -48.29 -11.74 -63.78
N PRO A 10 -47.82 -12.99 -63.96
CA PRO A 10 -48.08 -14.09 -63.03
C PRO A 10 -46.97 -14.39 -62.03
N ALA A 11 -47.36 -15.14 -60.99
CA ALA A 11 -46.50 -15.68 -59.97
C ALA A 11 -45.47 -16.67 -60.52
N LEU A 12 -44.18 -16.41 -60.26
CA LEU A 12 -43.12 -17.41 -60.32
C LEU A 12 -42.83 -17.90 -58.90
N GLY A 13 -43.15 -19.17 -58.65
CA GLY A 13 -42.77 -19.88 -57.45
C GLY A 13 -41.28 -20.18 -57.43
N LEU A 14 -40.65 -19.91 -56.28
CA LEU A 14 -39.36 -20.47 -55.90
C LEU A 14 -39.54 -21.07 -54.52
N ALA A 15 -39.58 -22.41 -54.48
CA ALA A 15 -39.52 -23.19 -53.26
C ALA A 15 -38.10 -23.09 -52.69
N LEU A 16 -37.96 -22.53 -51.48
CA LEU A 16 -36.77 -22.72 -50.65
C LEU A 16 -37.07 -23.82 -49.62
N PRO A 17 -36.18 -24.81 -49.42
CA PRO A 17 -36.36 -25.79 -48.36
C PRO A 17 -36.05 -25.12 -47.02
N LEU A 18 -37.03 -25.12 -46.12
CA LEU A 18 -36.90 -24.63 -44.76
C LEU A 18 -36.02 -25.62 -43.97
N LEU A 19 -34.72 -25.34 -43.84
CA LEU A 19 -33.84 -26.08 -42.94
C LEU A 19 -34.10 -25.58 -41.51
N LEU A 20 -34.95 -26.30 -40.78
CA LEU A 20 -35.26 -26.03 -39.38
C LEU A 20 -34.04 -26.40 -38.52
N LEU A 21 -33.11 -25.46 -38.31
CA LEU A 21 -32.09 -25.59 -37.26
C LEU A 21 -32.79 -25.50 -35.90
N LEU A 22 -32.92 -26.63 -35.22
CA LEU A 22 -33.24 -26.69 -33.80
C LEU A 22 -32.13 -25.97 -33.01
N LEU A 23 -32.38 -24.70 -32.68
CA LEU A 23 -31.57 -23.94 -31.72
C LEU A 23 -31.76 -24.53 -30.33
N LEU A 24 -30.91 -25.50 -29.98
CA LEU A 24 -30.72 -25.92 -28.59
C LEU A 24 -30.22 -24.70 -27.78
N PRO A 25 -30.84 -24.37 -26.64
CA PRO A 25 -30.35 -23.29 -25.79
C PRO A 25 -28.94 -23.63 -25.31
N PRO A 26 -28.03 -22.64 -25.21
CA PRO A 26 -26.68 -22.89 -24.72
C PRO A 26 -26.75 -23.44 -23.30
N ALA A 27 -26.04 -24.54 -23.05
CA ALA A 27 -25.89 -25.09 -21.70
C ALA A 27 -25.36 -23.99 -20.76
N PRO A 28 -25.88 -23.90 -19.51
CA PRO A 28 -25.42 -22.90 -18.57
C PRO A 28 -23.91 -23.12 -18.32
N ARG A 29 -23.10 -22.10 -18.64
CA ARG A 29 -21.69 -22.08 -18.21
C ARG A 29 -21.68 -22.25 -16.70
N ALA A 30 -21.08 -23.34 -16.22
CA ALA A 30 -20.80 -23.51 -14.80
C ALA A 30 -20.05 -22.25 -14.34
N ALA A 31 -20.67 -21.47 -13.43
CA ALA A 31 -20.01 -20.32 -12.84
C ALA A 31 -18.70 -20.81 -12.21
N TYR A 32 -17.57 -20.29 -12.68
CA TYR A 32 -16.27 -20.60 -12.08
C TYR A 32 -16.31 -20.10 -10.65
N ARG A 33 -16.53 -21.00 -9.69
CA ARG A 33 -16.55 -20.66 -8.28
C ARG A 33 -15.09 -20.54 -7.87
N ALA A 34 -14.68 -19.33 -7.48
CA ALA A 34 -13.33 -19.10 -6.97
C ALA A 34 -13.03 -20.14 -5.88
N PRO A 35 -11.79 -20.68 -5.81
CA PRO A 35 -11.42 -21.64 -4.79
C PRO A 35 -11.69 -21.05 -3.41
N ARG A 36 -12.35 -21.83 -2.56
CA ARG A 36 -12.60 -21.44 -1.17
C ARG A 36 -11.32 -21.63 -0.37
N PHE A 37 -10.95 -20.64 0.43
CA PHE A 37 -9.79 -20.70 1.32
C PHE A 37 -10.18 -21.22 2.70
N ASP A 38 -9.48 -22.23 3.19
CA ASP A 38 -9.64 -22.75 4.55
C ASP A 38 -8.80 -21.89 5.53
N PRO A 39 -9.16 -21.83 6.82
CA PRO A 39 -8.43 -21.05 7.83
C PRO A 39 -7.12 -21.75 8.25
N THR A 40 -6.24 -21.98 7.29
CA THR A 40 -4.90 -22.54 7.49
C THR A 40 -3.91 -21.79 6.61
N TRP A 41 -2.70 -21.56 7.11
CA TRP A 41 -1.67 -20.86 6.33
C TRP A 41 -1.40 -21.51 4.97
N LYS A 42 -1.35 -22.85 4.91
CA LYS A 42 -1.20 -23.59 3.65
C LYS A 42 -2.27 -23.22 2.60
N SER A 43 -3.52 -23.02 3.01
CA SER A 43 -4.59 -22.62 2.09
C SER A 43 -4.52 -21.13 1.75
N LEU A 44 -4.27 -20.28 2.75
CA LEU A 44 -4.24 -18.83 2.59
C LEU A 44 -3.04 -18.36 1.74
N ASP A 45 -1.85 -18.92 1.98
CA ASP A 45 -0.62 -18.60 1.24
C ASP A 45 -0.67 -19.11 -0.22
N ALA A 46 -1.57 -20.05 -0.52
CA ALA A 46 -1.81 -20.50 -1.89
C ALA A 46 -2.70 -19.54 -2.69
N ARG A 47 -3.28 -18.51 -2.06
CA ARG A 47 -4.07 -17.49 -2.76
C ARG A 47 -3.19 -16.71 -3.74
N PRO A 48 -3.51 -16.69 -5.04
CA PRO A 48 -2.77 -15.87 -5.99
C PRO A 48 -2.83 -14.39 -5.58
N LEU A 49 -1.67 -13.73 -5.59
CA LEU A 49 -1.58 -12.29 -5.40
C LEU A 49 -2.35 -11.56 -6.53
N PRO A 50 -3.29 -10.66 -6.20
CA PRO A 50 -3.91 -9.77 -7.17
C PRO A 50 -2.87 -9.04 -8.03
N ALA A 51 -2.98 -9.18 -9.36
CA ALA A 51 -1.98 -8.69 -10.30
C ALA A 51 -1.72 -7.18 -10.20
N TRP A 52 -2.75 -6.40 -9.83
CA TRP A 52 -2.63 -4.95 -9.67
C TRP A 52 -1.55 -4.57 -8.65
N PHE A 53 -1.38 -5.35 -7.58
CA PHE A 53 -0.43 -5.03 -6.52
C PHE A 53 1.00 -5.23 -7.02
N ASP A 54 1.27 -6.33 -7.73
CA ASP A 54 2.58 -6.53 -8.34
C ASP A 54 2.88 -5.45 -9.40
N GLN A 55 1.88 -5.00 -10.16
CA GLN A 55 2.04 -3.98 -11.20
C GLN A 55 2.22 -2.55 -10.66
N ALA A 56 1.71 -2.28 -9.45
CA ALA A 56 1.63 -0.96 -8.83
C ALA A 56 3.00 -0.34 -8.50
N LYS A 57 3.95 -1.15 -8.00
CA LYS A 57 5.33 -0.79 -7.61
C LYS A 57 5.51 0.26 -6.52
N PHE A 58 4.66 1.27 -6.43
CA PHE A 58 4.85 2.41 -5.54
C PHE A 58 3.55 2.81 -4.85
N GLY A 59 3.60 2.94 -3.52
CA GLY A 59 2.51 3.39 -2.67
C GLY A 59 2.95 4.38 -1.60
N ILE A 60 1.98 5.09 -1.02
CA ILE A 60 2.21 6.05 0.08
C ILE A 60 1.65 5.51 1.38
N PHE A 61 2.50 5.45 2.40
CA PHE A 61 2.11 5.18 3.78
C PHE A 61 1.91 6.51 4.51
N VAL A 62 0.96 6.56 5.44
CA VAL A 62 0.69 7.72 6.27
C VAL A 62 0.57 7.29 7.72
N HIS A 63 1.54 7.67 8.55
CA HIS A 63 1.46 7.54 10.00
C HIS A 63 0.96 8.85 10.61
N TRP A 64 -0.30 8.84 11.01
CA TRP A 64 -1.00 9.99 11.57
C TRP A 64 -1.94 9.56 12.67
N GLY A 65 -1.88 10.23 13.82
CA GLY A 65 -2.63 9.85 15.01
C GLY A 65 -2.40 10.83 16.15
N VAL A 66 -2.79 10.44 17.36
CA VAL A 66 -2.64 11.29 18.55
C VAL A 66 -1.16 11.52 18.86
N PHE A 67 -0.28 10.56 18.56
CA PHE A 67 1.17 10.73 18.64
C PHE A 67 1.72 11.90 17.81
N SER A 68 0.99 12.40 16.80
CA SER A 68 1.40 13.59 16.04
C SER A 68 1.30 14.89 16.87
N VAL A 69 0.50 14.92 17.95
CA VAL A 69 0.29 16.11 18.80
C VAL A 69 1.56 16.55 19.52
N PRO A 70 2.25 15.68 20.30
CA PRO A 70 3.53 16.07 20.89
C PRO A 70 4.57 16.41 19.81
N SER A 71 4.44 15.83 18.61
CA SER A 71 5.33 16.08 17.47
C SER A 71 6.81 15.88 17.81
N PHE A 72 7.14 14.86 18.61
CA PHE A 72 8.48 14.68 19.19
C PHE A 72 8.92 13.22 19.11
N GLY A 73 10.14 12.99 18.63
CA GLY A 73 10.81 11.69 18.69
C GLY A 73 10.25 10.62 17.76
N SER A 74 9.03 10.11 17.99
CA SER A 74 8.43 9.04 17.19
C SER A 74 6.94 8.85 17.50
N GLU A 75 6.22 8.19 16.58
CA GLU A 75 4.90 7.60 16.80
C GLU A 75 4.83 6.61 17.98
N TRP A 76 5.99 6.13 18.46
CA TRP A 76 6.16 5.36 19.69
C TRP A 76 6.22 6.23 20.97
N PHE A 77 5.87 7.52 20.87
CA PHE A 77 5.95 8.48 21.97
C PHE A 77 5.38 7.93 23.29
N TRP A 78 4.17 7.37 23.27
CA TRP A 78 3.52 6.89 24.48
C TRP A 78 4.33 5.77 25.16
N TRP A 79 4.79 4.79 24.40
CA TRP A 79 5.62 3.69 24.88
C TRP A 79 6.97 4.19 25.43
N TYR A 80 7.63 5.09 24.71
CA TYR A 80 8.92 5.64 25.14
C TYR A 80 8.82 6.51 26.39
N TRP A 81 7.70 7.21 26.55
CA TRP A 81 7.43 8.03 27.72
C TRP A 81 7.00 7.20 28.94
N GLN A 82 6.02 6.30 28.80
CA GLN A 82 5.40 5.62 29.94
C GLN A 82 6.06 4.29 30.30
N GLU A 83 6.33 3.43 29.32
CA GLU A 83 6.89 2.10 29.58
C GLU A 83 8.42 2.17 29.70
N LYS A 84 9.11 2.66 28.66
CA LYS A 84 10.57 2.70 28.65
C LYS A 84 11.15 3.83 29.48
N LYS A 85 10.35 4.87 29.77
CA LYS A 85 10.76 6.06 30.52
C LYS A 85 12.07 6.65 30.01
N ILE A 86 12.22 6.76 28.68
CA ILE A 86 13.44 7.28 28.07
C ILE A 86 13.61 8.75 28.52
N PRO A 87 14.78 9.14 29.07
CA PRO A 87 14.95 10.44 29.72
C PRO A 87 14.52 11.66 28.88
N MET A 88 14.79 11.65 27.57
CA MET A 88 14.41 12.78 26.71
C MET A 88 12.88 12.95 26.55
N TYR A 89 12.12 11.85 26.57
CA TYR A 89 10.65 11.91 26.45
C TYR A 89 10.02 12.33 27.76
N VAL A 90 10.53 11.83 28.89
CA VAL A 90 10.10 12.26 30.23
C VAL A 90 10.36 13.75 30.43
N LYS A 91 11.58 14.20 30.15
CA LYS A 91 11.94 15.62 30.25
C LYS A 91 11.11 16.49 29.32
N PHE A 92 10.88 16.06 28.08
CA PHE A 92 10.00 16.78 27.16
C PHE A 92 8.59 16.97 27.76
N MET A 93 8.04 15.94 28.42
CA MET A 93 6.74 16.07 29.08
C MET A 93 6.77 17.01 30.28
N GLU A 94 7.80 16.92 31.14
CA GLU A 94 8.00 17.80 32.29
C GLU A 94 8.16 19.28 31.89
N ASP A 95 8.89 19.55 30.80
CA ASP A 95 9.19 20.90 30.33
C ASP A 95 8.00 21.57 29.62
N ASN A 96 7.08 20.79 29.03
CA ASN A 96 6.05 21.32 28.11
C ASN A 96 4.60 21.11 28.57
N TYR A 97 4.35 20.22 29.53
CA TYR A 97 3.01 19.87 29.99
C TYR A 97 2.91 19.89 31.51
N ARG A 98 1.67 20.01 32.02
CA ARG A 98 1.42 20.01 33.47
C ARG A 98 1.83 18.65 34.10
N PRO A 99 2.24 18.61 35.39
CA PRO A 99 2.74 17.39 36.02
C PRO A 99 1.80 16.16 36.02
N ASP A 100 0.49 16.38 35.92
CA ASP A 100 -0.55 15.34 35.90
C ASP A 100 -1.10 15.05 34.49
N PHE A 101 -0.46 15.58 33.43
CA PHE A 101 -0.87 15.35 32.05
C PHE A 101 -0.77 13.86 31.70
N LYS A 102 -1.84 13.30 31.15
CA LYS A 102 -1.91 11.90 30.68
C LYS A 102 -1.85 11.84 29.16
N TYR A 103 -1.53 10.68 28.59
CA TYR A 103 -1.49 10.56 27.13
C TYR A 103 -2.84 10.84 26.49
N GLU A 104 -3.92 10.46 27.17
CA GLU A 104 -5.29 10.69 26.75
C GLU A 104 -5.65 12.16 26.64
N ASP A 105 -4.96 13.05 27.38
CA ASP A 105 -5.13 14.49 27.28
C ASP A 105 -4.66 15.04 25.91
N PHE A 106 -3.87 14.28 25.14
CA PHE A 106 -3.55 14.62 23.75
C PHE A 106 -4.72 14.39 22.78
N GLY A 107 -5.67 13.51 23.11
CA GLY A 107 -6.79 13.19 22.22
C GLY A 107 -7.57 14.42 21.77
N PRO A 108 -8.04 15.29 22.68
CA PRO A 108 -8.72 16.55 22.30
C PRO A 108 -7.85 17.55 21.53
N LEU A 109 -6.52 17.46 21.64
CA LEU A 109 -5.56 18.34 20.97
C LEU A 109 -5.25 17.89 19.53
N PHE A 110 -5.54 16.62 19.20
CA PHE A 110 -5.51 16.13 17.82
C PHE A 110 -6.71 16.70 17.06
N THR A 111 -6.57 17.90 16.49
CA THR A 111 -7.71 18.63 15.94
C THR A 111 -7.99 18.37 14.46
N ALA A 112 -6.98 17.94 13.69
CA ALA A 112 -7.09 17.82 12.23
C ALA A 112 -7.70 19.07 11.54
N ARG A 113 -7.47 20.26 12.11
CA ARG A 113 -8.14 21.51 11.70
C ARG A 113 -7.93 21.89 10.24
N PHE A 114 -6.74 21.65 9.71
CA PHE A 114 -6.34 21.89 8.33
C PHE A 114 -6.33 20.62 7.47
N PHE A 115 -6.80 19.49 8.00
CA PHE A 115 -6.96 18.27 7.21
C PHE A 115 -7.97 18.49 6.08
N ASN A 116 -7.47 18.32 4.86
CA ASN A 116 -8.24 18.34 3.62
C ASN A 116 -7.95 17.06 2.83
N ALA A 117 -8.90 16.12 2.87
CA ALA A 117 -8.80 14.84 2.19
C ALA A 117 -8.60 14.97 0.67
N SER A 118 -9.23 15.97 0.03
CA SER A 118 -9.06 16.21 -1.41
C SER A 118 -7.65 16.70 -1.73
N TYR A 119 -7.10 17.57 -0.89
CA TYR A 119 -5.71 18.03 -1.05
C TYR A 119 -4.71 16.89 -0.88
N TRP A 120 -4.89 16.04 0.13
CA TRP A 120 -4.06 14.85 0.31
C TRP A 120 -4.13 13.91 -0.90
N ALA A 121 -5.34 13.64 -1.41
CA ALA A 121 -5.53 12.83 -2.62
C ALA A 121 -4.80 13.42 -3.83
N ASP A 122 -4.86 14.74 -4.03
CA ASP A 122 -4.17 15.44 -5.12
C ASP A 122 -2.63 15.32 -4.98
N VAL A 123 -2.09 15.44 -3.76
CA VAL A 123 -0.66 15.26 -3.47
C VAL A 123 -0.23 13.81 -3.72
N PHE A 124 -1.03 12.83 -3.28
CA PHE A 124 -0.71 11.41 -3.48
C PHE A 124 -0.80 11.00 -4.95
N GLN A 125 -1.77 11.51 -5.71
CA GLN A 125 -1.82 11.26 -7.15
C GLN A 125 -0.63 11.92 -7.87
N ALA A 126 -0.28 13.15 -7.46
CA ALA A 126 0.86 13.86 -8.02
C ALA A 126 2.22 13.21 -7.70
N SER A 127 2.29 12.29 -6.74
CA SER A 127 3.52 11.53 -6.46
C SER A 127 3.76 10.38 -7.44
N GLY A 128 2.76 10.01 -8.23
CA GLY A 128 2.81 8.86 -9.13
C GLY A 128 2.45 7.54 -8.46
N ALA A 129 2.23 7.51 -7.14
CA ALA A 129 1.79 6.30 -6.43
C ALA A 129 0.56 5.65 -7.07
N LYS A 130 0.34 4.37 -6.76
CA LYS A 130 -0.79 3.57 -7.24
C LYS A 130 -1.70 3.07 -6.13
N TYR A 131 -1.26 3.18 -4.88
CA TYR A 131 -2.05 2.86 -3.71
C TYR A 131 -1.62 3.71 -2.51
N THR A 132 -2.50 3.83 -1.53
CA THR A 132 -2.22 4.50 -0.26
C THR A 132 -2.52 3.57 0.90
N VAL A 133 -1.85 3.78 2.04
CA VAL A 133 -2.09 3.06 3.30
C VAL A 133 -2.12 4.09 4.42
N LEU A 134 -3.27 4.31 5.04
CA LEU A 134 -3.41 5.20 6.20
C LEU A 134 -3.41 4.37 7.48
N THR A 135 -2.69 4.80 8.52
CA THR A 135 -2.84 4.27 9.88
C THR A 135 -4.25 4.53 10.39
N SER A 136 -5.16 3.58 10.21
CA SER A 136 -6.52 3.68 10.74
C SER A 136 -6.52 3.63 12.27
N LYS A 137 -5.63 2.80 12.83
CA LYS A 137 -5.34 2.64 14.25
C LYS A 137 -3.88 2.22 14.41
N HIS A 138 -3.13 2.93 15.26
CA HIS A 138 -1.77 2.55 15.66
C HIS A 138 -1.78 1.92 17.07
N HIS A 139 -0.61 1.58 17.62
CA HIS A 139 -0.48 0.87 18.91
C HIS A 139 -1.03 1.64 20.13
N GLU A 140 -1.28 2.94 19.99
CA GLU A 140 -1.96 3.76 21.00
C GLU A 140 -3.48 3.53 21.06
N GLY A 141 -4.04 2.73 20.16
CA GLY A 141 -5.46 2.35 20.15
C GLY A 141 -6.43 3.42 19.68
N PHE A 142 -5.97 4.63 19.37
CA PHE A 142 -6.83 5.69 18.86
C PHE A 142 -7.22 5.40 17.41
N THR A 143 -8.53 5.27 17.17
CA THR A 143 -9.05 5.02 15.81
C THR A 143 -9.35 6.33 15.10
N LEU A 144 -8.93 6.46 13.83
CA LEU A 144 -9.22 7.62 12.97
C LEU A 144 -10.64 7.62 12.39
N TRP A 145 -11.47 6.68 12.82
CA TRP A 145 -12.89 6.60 12.52
C TRP A 145 -13.71 6.36 13.79
N GLY A 146 -15.03 6.59 13.73
CA GLY A 146 -15.92 6.25 14.84
C GLY A 146 -16.13 4.75 14.99
N SER A 147 -15.25 4.06 15.72
CA SER A 147 -15.38 2.65 16.10
C SER A 147 -16.28 2.51 17.34
N LYS A 148 -17.24 1.57 17.30
CA LYS A 148 -18.04 1.22 18.48
C LYS A 148 -17.22 0.55 19.58
N HIS A 149 -16.07 -0.01 19.20
CA HIS A 149 -15.17 -0.72 20.11
C HIS A 149 -14.08 0.21 20.68
N SER A 150 -13.88 1.40 20.10
CA SER A 150 -13.04 2.50 20.62
C SER A 150 -13.86 3.68 21.13
N TRP A 151 -15.00 3.41 21.76
CA TRP A 151 -15.86 4.47 22.26
C TRP A 151 -15.08 5.45 23.14
N ASN A 152 -15.24 6.76 22.88
CA ASN A 152 -14.52 7.85 23.56
C ASN A 152 -12.98 7.84 23.40
N TRP A 153 -12.43 7.05 22.48
CA TRP A 153 -11.02 7.04 22.10
C TRP A 153 -10.87 6.92 20.56
N ASN A 154 -11.55 7.83 19.86
CA ASN A 154 -11.55 7.88 18.41
C ASN A 154 -11.81 9.29 17.86
N ALA A 155 -11.51 9.51 16.57
CA ALA A 155 -11.56 10.83 15.93
C ALA A 155 -12.98 11.43 15.78
N VAL A 156 -14.04 10.61 15.86
CA VAL A 156 -15.43 11.08 15.83
C VAL A 156 -15.87 11.53 17.23
N ASP A 157 -15.48 10.80 18.26
CA ASP A 157 -15.86 11.07 19.64
C ASP A 157 -14.95 12.11 20.31
N VAL A 158 -13.68 12.26 19.90
CA VAL A 158 -12.68 13.13 20.54
C VAL A 158 -11.83 13.82 19.48
N GLY A 159 -11.43 15.07 19.73
CA GLY A 159 -10.56 15.83 18.83
C GLY A 159 -11.31 16.33 17.58
N PRO A 160 -11.09 15.76 16.38
CA PRO A 160 -11.58 16.31 15.11
C PRO A 160 -13.10 16.30 14.93
N LYS A 161 -13.82 15.41 15.63
CA LYS A 161 -15.26 15.13 15.45
C LYS A 161 -15.61 14.73 14.02
N ARG A 162 -14.72 13.97 13.38
CA ARG A 162 -14.76 13.63 11.95
C ARG A 162 -14.34 12.18 11.73
N ASP A 163 -14.95 11.53 10.74
CA ASP A 163 -14.52 10.21 10.27
C ASP A 163 -13.44 10.39 9.22
N LEU A 164 -12.20 10.54 9.66
CA LEU A 164 -11.06 10.91 8.82
C LEU A 164 -10.76 9.83 7.78
N VAL A 165 -10.98 8.55 8.14
CA VAL A 165 -10.87 7.42 7.21
C VAL A 165 -11.90 7.54 6.10
N LYS A 166 -13.18 7.83 6.42
CA LYS A 166 -14.23 7.98 5.40
C LYS A 166 -13.94 9.13 4.45
N GLU A 167 -13.51 10.26 4.99
CA GLU A 167 -13.22 11.45 4.19
C GLU A 167 -12.06 11.20 3.21
N LEU A 168 -10.97 10.54 3.65
CA LEU A 168 -9.85 10.20 2.77
C LEU A 168 -10.24 9.14 1.75
N GLU A 169 -10.95 8.09 2.15
CA GLU A 169 -11.44 7.05 1.24
C GLU A 169 -12.28 7.64 0.10
N ALA A 170 -13.24 8.50 0.44
CA ALA A 170 -14.10 9.16 -0.54
C ALA A 170 -13.29 10.07 -1.47
N ALA A 171 -12.34 10.85 -0.94
CA ALA A 171 -11.50 11.73 -1.76
C ALA A 171 -10.63 10.93 -2.74
N ILE A 172 -10.01 9.84 -2.27
CA ILE A 172 -9.16 8.98 -3.09
C ILE A 172 -9.96 8.36 -4.24
N ARG A 173 -11.10 7.73 -3.94
CA ARG A 173 -11.92 7.05 -4.95
C ARG A 173 -12.59 7.97 -5.95
N ASN A 174 -12.98 9.18 -5.52
CA ASN A 174 -13.71 10.11 -6.38
C ASN A 174 -12.79 10.98 -7.26
N ARG A 175 -11.50 11.11 -6.91
CA ARG A 175 -10.59 12.07 -7.56
C ARG A 175 -9.40 11.42 -8.26
N THR A 176 -9.07 10.18 -7.91
CA THR A 176 -7.82 9.54 -8.32
C THR A 176 -8.05 8.10 -8.75
N ASP A 177 -7.07 7.53 -9.44
CA ASP A 177 -7.01 6.10 -9.76
C ASP A 177 -6.24 5.29 -8.69
N LEU A 178 -5.96 5.89 -7.53
CA LEU A 178 -5.25 5.23 -6.44
C LEU A 178 -6.14 4.18 -5.79
N ARG A 179 -5.57 3.00 -5.52
CA ARG A 179 -6.20 2.00 -4.65
C ARG A 179 -6.13 2.48 -3.20
N PHE A 180 -7.21 2.31 -2.46
CA PHE A 180 -7.28 2.76 -1.06
C PHE A 180 -6.94 1.62 -0.11
N GLY A 181 -6.01 1.85 0.82
CA GLY A 181 -5.56 0.87 1.79
C GLY A 181 -5.52 1.42 3.20
N LEU A 182 -5.54 0.52 4.17
CA LEU A 182 -5.55 0.84 5.59
C LEU A 182 -4.55 -0.05 6.33
N TYR A 183 -3.78 0.61 7.18
CA TYR A 183 -3.00 -0.04 8.22
C TYR A 183 -3.84 -0.20 9.47
N TYR A 184 -3.64 -1.29 10.18
CA TYR A 184 -4.28 -1.54 11.45
C TYR A 184 -3.34 -2.31 12.40
N SER A 185 -3.06 -1.73 13.56
CA SER A 185 -2.35 -2.45 14.61
C SER A 185 -3.28 -3.44 15.34
N LEU A 186 -2.84 -4.70 15.44
CA LEU A 186 -3.61 -5.74 16.12
C LEU A 186 -3.62 -5.57 17.64
N PHE A 187 -2.61 -4.91 18.22
CA PHE A 187 -2.44 -4.72 19.65
C PHE A 187 -2.52 -3.25 20.08
N GLU A 188 -2.77 -3.05 21.37
CA GLU A 188 -2.80 -1.73 22.01
C GLU A 188 -1.96 -1.78 23.28
N TRP A 189 -0.88 -0.99 23.34
CA TRP A 189 0.16 -1.14 24.38
C TRP A 189 -0.39 -1.20 25.80
N PHE A 190 -1.34 -0.32 26.10
CA PHE A 190 -1.84 -0.10 27.46
C PHE A 190 -3.33 -0.44 27.61
N HIS A 191 -3.94 -1.14 26.64
CA HIS A 191 -5.33 -1.56 26.78
C HIS A 191 -5.45 -2.65 27.85
N PRO A 192 -6.33 -2.50 28.87
CA PRO A 192 -6.39 -3.42 30.01
C PRO A 192 -6.56 -4.89 29.62
N LEU A 193 -7.46 -5.19 28.67
CA LEU A 193 -7.67 -6.57 28.19
C LEU A 193 -6.44 -7.15 27.48
N PHE A 194 -5.69 -6.32 26.72
CA PHE A 194 -4.47 -6.80 26.05
C PHE A 194 -3.39 -7.11 27.08
N LEU A 195 -3.22 -6.23 28.08
CA LEU A 195 -2.30 -6.47 29.19
C LEU A 195 -2.68 -7.69 30.02
N GLU A 196 -3.97 -7.90 30.27
CA GLU A 196 -4.46 -9.10 30.96
C GLU A 196 -4.15 -10.37 30.16
N ASP A 197 -4.50 -10.40 28.87
CA ASP A 197 -4.21 -11.54 28.00
C ASP A 197 -2.69 -11.79 27.91
N LYS A 198 -1.87 -10.73 27.79
CA LYS A 198 -0.41 -10.82 27.80
C LYS A 198 0.14 -11.38 29.13
N SER A 199 -0.41 -10.97 30.26
CA SER A 199 0.00 -11.48 31.59
C SER A 199 -0.28 -12.99 31.76
N ARG A 200 -1.21 -13.52 30.97
CA ARG A 200 -1.54 -14.95 30.89
C ARG A 200 -0.91 -15.64 29.68
N SER A 201 0.14 -15.04 29.12
CA SER A 201 0.87 -15.55 27.94
C SER A 201 -0.05 -15.84 26.74
N PHE A 202 -1.06 -15.00 26.53
CA PHE A 202 -2.00 -15.06 25.41
C PHE A 202 -2.84 -16.36 25.32
N HIS A 203 -2.97 -17.11 26.42
CA HIS A 203 -3.89 -18.26 26.49
C HIS A 203 -5.36 -17.85 26.55
N GLN A 204 -5.64 -16.59 26.90
CA GLN A 204 -6.95 -15.98 26.80
C GLN A 204 -6.98 -15.07 25.57
N GLN A 205 -8.17 -14.89 24.99
CA GLN A 205 -8.40 -14.10 23.79
C GLN A 205 -9.48 -13.03 24.03
N GLN A 206 -9.51 -12.42 25.22
CA GLN A 206 -10.53 -11.43 25.55
C GLN A 206 -10.40 -10.19 24.68
N PHE A 207 -9.17 -9.69 24.49
CA PHE A 207 -8.90 -8.51 23.68
C PHE A 207 -9.19 -8.74 22.19
N PRO A 208 -8.68 -9.80 21.52
CA PRO A 208 -8.99 -10.03 20.12
C PRO A 208 -10.49 -10.18 19.83
N VAL A 209 -11.22 -10.89 20.69
CA VAL A 209 -12.67 -11.14 20.53
C VAL A 209 -13.51 -9.88 20.77
N SER A 210 -13.17 -9.08 21.77
CA SER A 210 -13.97 -7.89 22.14
C SER A 210 -13.61 -6.64 21.34
N LYS A 211 -12.38 -6.56 20.83
CA LYS A 211 -11.77 -5.35 20.29
C LYS A 211 -11.21 -5.56 18.89
N THR A 212 -10.16 -6.36 18.74
CA THR A 212 -9.38 -6.41 17.49
C THR A 212 -10.18 -6.92 16.30
N LEU A 213 -10.86 -8.06 16.44
CA LEU A 213 -11.61 -8.69 15.35
C LEU A 213 -12.85 -7.88 14.95
N PRO A 214 -13.73 -7.45 15.88
CA PRO A 214 -14.88 -6.62 15.52
C PRO A 214 -14.49 -5.34 14.75
N GLU A 215 -13.41 -4.66 15.16
CA GLU A 215 -12.89 -3.49 14.46
C GLU A 215 -12.39 -3.81 13.05
N LEU A 216 -11.67 -4.93 12.87
CA LEU A 216 -11.24 -5.38 11.55
C LEU A 216 -12.44 -5.68 10.62
N TYR A 217 -13.46 -6.37 11.12
CA TYR A 217 -14.69 -6.61 10.35
C TYR A 217 -15.40 -5.30 10.01
N GLU A 218 -15.53 -4.37 10.97
CA GLU A 218 -16.13 -3.06 10.75
C GLU A 218 -15.37 -2.29 9.65
N LEU A 219 -14.05 -2.21 9.78
CA LEU A 219 -13.16 -1.48 8.90
C LEU A 219 -13.24 -2.01 7.45
N VAL A 220 -13.18 -3.33 7.28
CA VAL A 220 -13.27 -3.95 5.95
C VAL A 220 -14.64 -3.73 5.31
N ASN A 221 -15.73 -3.91 6.07
CA ASN A 221 -17.08 -3.75 5.52
C ASN A 221 -17.43 -2.29 5.21
N LYS A 222 -16.95 -1.35 6.03
CA LYS A 222 -17.28 0.08 5.91
C LYS A 222 -16.44 0.81 4.86
N TYR A 223 -15.15 0.51 4.79
CA TYR A 223 -14.19 1.25 3.94
C TYR A 223 -13.70 0.45 2.75
N GLN A 224 -13.83 -0.88 2.77
CA GLN A 224 -13.45 -1.75 1.66
C GLN A 224 -12.00 -1.49 1.20
N PRO A 225 -10.99 -1.55 2.09
CA PRO A 225 -9.61 -1.33 1.70
C PRO A 225 -9.10 -2.46 0.80
N GLU A 226 -8.30 -2.09 -0.18
CA GLU A 226 -7.66 -3.00 -1.13
C GLU A 226 -6.25 -3.40 -0.68
N VAL A 227 -5.66 -2.65 0.24
CA VAL A 227 -4.52 -3.10 1.06
C VAL A 227 -4.98 -3.10 2.51
N LEU A 228 -4.94 -4.26 3.17
CA LEU A 228 -5.11 -4.36 4.61
C LEU A 228 -3.76 -4.73 5.22
N TRP A 229 -3.07 -3.71 5.73
CA TRP A 229 -1.73 -3.82 6.28
C TRP A 229 -1.82 -4.03 7.79
N SER A 230 -1.65 -5.26 8.28
CA SER A 230 -1.72 -5.54 9.71
C SER A 230 -0.38 -5.27 10.39
N ASP A 231 -0.39 -4.91 11.67
CA ASP A 231 0.81 -4.92 12.51
C ASP A 231 0.55 -5.63 13.84
N GLY A 232 0.92 -6.90 13.87
CA GLY A 232 0.58 -7.85 14.93
C GLY A 232 1.76 -8.51 15.62
N ASP A 233 3.00 -8.13 15.32
CA ASP A 233 4.22 -8.71 15.91
C ASP A 233 4.52 -8.13 17.31
N GLY A 234 3.47 -8.03 18.15
CA GLY A 234 3.52 -7.51 19.52
C GLY A 234 3.71 -8.62 20.56
N ASP A 235 4.57 -9.60 20.28
CA ASP A 235 4.81 -10.84 21.02
C ASP A 235 3.65 -11.86 21.03
N ALA A 236 2.53 -11.55 20.39
CA ALA A 236 1.34 -12.39 20.43
C ALA A 236 1.21 -13.23 19.14
N PRO A 237 1.04 -14.56 19.22
CA PRO A 237 1.00 -15.46 18.07
C PRO A 237 -0.28 -15.29 17.23
N ASP A 238 -0.28 -15.82 16.01
CA ASP A 238 -1.38 -15.67 15.06
C ASP A 238 -2.68 -16.40 15.45
N ASP A 239 -2.57 -17.46 16.25
CA ASP A 239 -3.71 -18.19 16.80
C ASP A 239 -4.43 -17.37 17.88
N TYR A 240 -3.70 -16.62 18.72
CA TYR A 240 -4.27 -15.64 19.66
C TYR A 240 -5.12 -14.58 18.93
N TRP A 241 -4.61 -14.04 17.81
CA TRP A 241 -5.33 -13.08 16.99
C TRP A 241 -6.49 -13.67 16.19
N ASN A 242 -6.55 -15.00 16.10
CA ASN A 242 -7.44 -15.73 15.19
C ASN A 242 -7.25 -15.30 13.72
N SER A 243 -6.01 -14.99 13.34
CA SER A 243 -5.66 -14.36 12.06
C SER A 243 -6.07 -15.19 10.85
N THR A 244 -5.85 -16.50 10.90
CA THR A 244 -6.18 -17.40 9.77
C THR A 244 -7.69 -17.48 9.51
N VAL A 245 -8.52 -17.43 10.56
CA VAL A 245 -9.98 -17.39 10.42
C VAL A 245 -10.44 -16.06 9.83
N PHE A 246 -9.89 -14.95 10.31
CA PHE A 246 -10.18 -13.63 9.76
C PHE A 246 -9.78 -13.53 8.27
N LEU A 247 -8.57 -13.96 7.92
CA LEU A 247 -8.07 -13.96 6.54
C LEU A 247 -8.90 -14.88 5.63
N ALA A 248 -9.33 -16.05 6.12
CA ALA A 248 -10.24 -16.90 5.36
C ALA A 248 -11.58 -16.21 5.09
N TRP A 249 -12.15 -15.49 6.06
CA TRP A 249 -13.33 -14.66 5.79
C TRP A 249 -13.03 -13.55 4.78
N LEU A 250 -11.90 -12.85 4.94
CA LEU A 250 -11.47 -11.75 4.08
C LEU A 250 -11.41 -12.19 2.61
N TYR A 251 -10.83 -13.35 2.34
CA TYR A 251 -10.64 -13.86 0.97
C TYR A 251 -11.84 -14.60 0.38
N ASN A 252 -12.80 -15.01 1.20
CA ASN A 252 -13.98 -15.74 0.70
C ASN A 252 -15.24 -14.88 0.62
N GLN A 253 -15.46 -14.01 1.62
CA GLN A 253 -16.78 -13.44 1.91
C GLN A 253 -16.79 -11.91 1.95
N SER A 254 -15.66 -11.28 2.24
CA SER A 254 -15.60 -9.82 2.33
C SER A 254 -15.95 -9.12 1.00
N PRO A 255 -16.38 -7.85 1.04
CA PRO A 255 -16.63 -7.06 -0.17
C PRO A 255 -15.39 -6.82 -1.05
N VAL A 256 -14.19 -7.08 -0.52
CA VAL A 256 -12.91 -6.82 -1.21
C VAL A 256 -12.15 -8.10 -1.55
N ARG A 257 -12.77 -9.28 -1.40
CA ARG A 257 -12.14 -10.59 -1.58
C ARG A 257 -11.34 -10.75 -2.89
N ASP A 258 -11.78 -10.08 -3.96
CA ASP A 258 -11.21 -10.17 -5.30
C ASP A 258 -10.02 -9.22 -5.52
N THR A 259 -9.87 -8.17 -4.68
CA THR A 259 -8.85 -7.13 -4.85
C THR A 259 -7.88 -7.03 -3.68
N VAL A 260 -8.28 -7.43 -2.48
CA VAL A 260 -7.51 -7.19 -1.25
C VAL A 260 -6.18 -7.94 -1.24
N VAL A 261 -5.15 -7.26 -0.74
CA VAL A 261 -3.85 -7.82 -0.38
C VAL A 261 -3.56 -7.58 1.10
N THR A 262 -2.81 -8.49 1.71
CA THR A 262 -2.35 -8.37 3.10
C THR A 262 -0.87 -8.68 3.19
N ASN A 263 -0.18 -7.99 4.10
CA ASN A 263 1.21 -8.24 4.44
C ASN A 263 1.38 -9.50 5.32
N ASP A 264 2.57 -9.67 5.89
CA ASP A 264 3.06 -10.82 6.65
C ASP A 264 3.10 -10.61 8.17
N ARG A 265 2.45 -9.58 8.71
CA ARG A 265 2.53 -9.23 10.15
C ARG A 265 1.24 -9.56 10.91
N TRP A 266 0.75 -10.78 10.75
CA TRP A 266 -0.52 -11.25 11.34
C TRP A 266 -0.35 -11.94 12.71
N GLY A 267 0.82 -11.80 13.33
CA GLY A 267 1.15 -12.38 14.63
C GLY A 267 2.62 -12.76 14.74
N PHE A 268 3.08 -13.01 15.96
CA PHE A 268 4.43 -13.48 16.23
C PHE A 268 4.74 -14.76 15.44
N GLY A 269 5.87 -14.76 14.74
CA GLY A 269 6.31 -15.90 13.92
C GLY A 269 5.68 -15.99 12.53
N THR A 270 4.89 -14.99 12.10
CA THR A 270 4.31 -14.92 10.74
C THR A 270 5.17 -14.13 9.75
N ILE A 271 5.98 -13.20 10.26
CA ILE A 271 6.85 -12.32 9.45
C ILE A 271 7.80 -13.13 8.58
N CYS A 272 7.93 -12.73 7.31
CA CYS A 272 8.77 -13.37 6.29
C CYS A 272 8.41 -14.86 6.03
N LYS A 273 7.21 -15.29 6.42
CA LYS A 273 6.78 -16.70 6.38
C LYS A 273 5.38 -16.89 5.82
N HIS A 274 4.44 -16.01 6.15
CA HIS A 274 3.04 -16.09 5.77
C HIS A 274 2.54 -14.77 5.19
N GLY A 275 1.40 -14.77 4.48
CA GLY A 275 0.78 -13.55 3.96
C GLY A 275 0.92 -13.37 2.45
N GLY A 276 0.16 -12.44 1.88
CA GLY A 276 0.11 -12.23 0.43
C GLY A 276 1.38 -11.61 -0.15
N TYR A 277 2.13 -10.87 0.67
CA TYR A 277 3.46 -10.37 0.37
C TYR A 277 4.23 -10.15 1.67
N TYR A 278 5.57 -10.16 1.59
CA TYR A 278 6.43 -10.04 2.75
C TYR A 278 6.91 -8.62 3.00
N THR A 279 7.02 -8.24 4.26
CA THR A 279 7.73 -7.05 4.70
C THR A 279 8.98 -7.42 5.47
N CYS A 280 9.04 -8.58 6.13
CA CYS A 280 10.19 -9.17 6.85
C CYS A 280 10.79 -8.34 8.01
N SER A 281 10.95 -7.02 7.86
CA SER A 281 11.37 -6.07 8.89
C SER A 281 10.96 -4.64 8.48
N ASP A 282 11.12 -3.67 9.37
CA ASP A 282 11.05 -2.26 8.97
C ASP A 282 12.20 -1.93 8.02
N ARG A 283 11.93 -1.12 6.99
CA ARG A 283 12.91 -0.71 5.95
C ARG A 283 13.60 -1.92 5.29
N TYR A 284 12.86 -3.01 5.10
CA TYR A 284 13.40 -4.24 4.53
C TYR A 284 13.85 -4.03 3.09
N HIS A 285 15.13 -4.27 2.85
CA HIS A 285 15.75 -4.15 1.55
C HIS A 285 16.71 -5.33 1.33
N PRO A 286 16.26 -6.44 0.72
CA PRO A 286 17.06 -7.66 0.61
C PRO A 286 18.28 -7.50 -0.30
N GLY A 287 18.26 -6.54 -1.24
CA GLY A 287 19.34 -6.34 -2.21
C GLY A 287 19.51 -7.47 -3.24
N HIS A 288 18.56 -8.41 -3.28
CA HIS A 288 18.51 -9.51 -4.24
C HIS A 288 17.05 -9.91 -4.52
N LEU A 289 16.83 -10.63 -5.63
CA LEU A 289 15.51 -11.12 -6.00
C LEU A 289 15.01 -12.19 -5.02
N LEU A 290 13.80 -12.01 -4.50
CA LEU A 290 13.11 -13.00 -3.67
C LEU A 290 12.12 -13.85 -4.47
N PRO A 291 11.89 -15.11 -4.09
CA PRO A 291 10.91 -15.98 -4.74
C PRO A 291 9.45 -15.62 -4.43
N HIS A 292 9.22 -14.80 -3.41
CA HIS A 292 7.90 -14.33 -2.99
C HIS A 292 7.82 -12.81 -3.14
N LYS A 293 6.62 -12.29 -3.45
CA LYS A 293 6.41 -10.84 -3.50
C LYS A 293 6.71 -10.22 -2.13
N TRP A 294 7.32 -9.05 -2.14
CA TRP A 294 7.64 -8.30 -0.94
C TRP A 294 7.45 -6.79 -1.14
N GLU A 295 7.45 -6.04 -0.04
CA GLU A 295 7.25 -4.59 0.00
C GLU A 295 8.28 -3.94 0.95
N ASN A 296 9.07 -3.01 0.42
CA ASN A 296 9.96 -2.13 1.19
C ASN A 296 9.10 -1.05 1.86
N CYS A 297 8.78 -1.24 3.13
CA CYS A 297 8.10 -0.23 3.94
C CYS A 297 9.15 0.68 4.58
N MET A 298 9.23 1.93 4.15
CA MET A 298 10.25 2.88 4.60
C MET A 298 9.72 4.31 4.78
N THR A 299 10.54 5.20 5.33
CA THR A 299 10.17 6.57 5.72
C THR A 299 11.01 7.64 5.05
N ILE A 300 10.40 8.75 4.60
CA ILE A 300 11.16 9.90 4.12
C ILE A 300 12.02 10.52 5.24
N ASP A 301 11.48 10.61 6.46
CA ASP A 301 12.28 10.92 7.66
C ASP A 301 13.13 9.70 8.02
N LYS A 302 14.45 9.87 8.15
CA LYS A 302 15.40 8.79 8.43
C LYS A 302 15.19 8.14 9.80
N PHE A 303 14.47 8.79 10.72
CA PHE A 303 14.39 8.38 12.12
C PHE A 303 12.99 7.95 12.56
N SER A 304 11.92 8.49 11.98
CA SER A 304 10.55 8.24 12.47
C SER A 304 9.52 8.04 11.36
N TRP A 305 8.45 7.31 11.69
CA TRP A 305 7.26 7.22 10.86
C TRP A 305 6.31 8.40 11.12
N GLY A 306 6.14 8.78 12.39
CA GLY A 306 5.36 9.94 12.81
C GLY A 306 6.04 11.29 12.55
N TYR A 307 5.27 12.37 12.69
CA TYR A 307 5.78 13.74 12.54
C TYR A 307 6.68 14.16 13.72
N ARG A 308 7.84 14.75 13.42
CA ARG A 308 8.73 15.38 14.40
C ARG A 308 8.95 16.84 14.06
N ARG A 309 8.63 17.74 14.99
CA ARG A 309 8.75 19.20 14.82
C ARG A 309 10.19 19.68 14.82
N ASP A 310 11.09 18.93 15.44
CA ASP A 310 12.51 19.25 15.58
C ASP A 310 13.38 18.69 14.43
N ALA A 311 12.77 17.98 13.48
CA ALA A 311 13.47 17.41 12.33
C ALA A 311 14.10 18.49 11.43
N ARG A 312 15.33 18.24 11.00
CA ARG A 312 16.11 19.11 10.12
C ARG A 312 16.10 18.58 8.70
N LEU A 313 16.46 19.42 7.72
CA LEU A 313 16.52 19.01 6.31
C LEU A 313 17.40 17.75 6.10
N SER A 314 18.53 17.65 6.82
CA SER A 314 19.44 16.51 6.77
C SER A 314 18.84 15.18 7.23
N ASP A 315 17.79 15.26 8.05
CA ASP A 315 17.09 14.11 8.63
C ASP A 315 16.11 13.49 7.63
N TYR A 316 15.85 14.15 6.51
CA TYR A 316 15.04 13.61 5.43
C TYR A 316 15.93 13.04 4.32
N LEU A 317 15.48 11.97 3.69
CA LEU A 317 16.09 11.46 2.48
C LEU A 317 15.94 12.48 1.35
N THR A 318 16.99 12.58 0.52
CA THR A 318 16.93 13.39 -0.70
C THR A 318 16.09 12.69 -1.76
N ILE A 319 15.70 13.42 -2.81
CA ILE A 319 14.97 12.79 -3.92
C ILE A 319 15.80 11.70 -4.61
N GLU A 320 17.12 11.88 -4.73
CA GLU A 320 18.03 10.91 -5.32
C GLU A 320 18.09 9.62 -4.50
N GLU A 321 18.12 9.74 -3.17
CA GLU A 321 18.04 8.59 -2.26
C GLU A 321 16.70 7.86 -2.42
N LEU A 322 15.57 8.58 -2.50
CA LEU A 322 14.24 7.97 -2.66
C LEU A 322 14.04 7.30 -4.03
N VAL A 323 14.54 7.91 -5.12
CA VAL A 323 14.51 7.31 -6.46
C VAL A 323 15.37 6.05 -6.48
N LYS A 324 16.54 6.08 -5.84
CA LYS A 324 17.39 4.91 -5.66
C LYS A 324 16.62 3.78 -4.96
N GLU A 325 16.03 4.05 -3.79
CA GLU A 325 15.25 3.04 -3.05
C GLU A 325 14.15 2.41 -3.91
N LEU A 326 13.41 3.20 -4.69
CA LEU A 326 12.39 2.69 -5.61
C LEU A 326 12.99 1.75 -6.67
N VAL A 327 14.06 2.19 -7.34
CA VAL A 327 14.66 1.45 -8.45
C VAL A 327 15.27 0.13 -7.98
N GLU A 328 16.02 0.13 -6.87
CA GLU A 328 16.61 -1.09 -6.31
C GLU A 328 15.52 -2.07 -5.86
N THR A 329 14.50 -1.56 -5.17
CA THR A 329 13.33 -2.35 -4.71
C THR A 329 12.61 -3.03 -5.87
N VAL A 330 12.25 -2.26 -6.92
CA VAL A 330 11.50 -2.79 -8.08
C VAL A 330 12.33 -3.78 -8.88
N SER A 331 13.63 -3.51 -9.05
CA SER A 331 14.55 -4.42 -9.76
C SER A 331 14.68 -5.77 -9.05
N CYS A 332 14.60 -5.76 -7.71
CA CYS A 332 14.58 -6.95 -6.85
C CYS A 332 13.17 -7.53 -6.62
N GLY A 333 12.16 -7.07 -7.37
CA GLY A 333 10.80 -7.62 -7.38
C GLY A 333 9.85 -7.07 -6.32
N GLY A 334 10.29 -6.11 -5.51
CA GLY A 334 9.49 -5.50 -4.46
C GLY A 334 8.54 -4.41 -4.95
N ASN A 335 7.68 -3.96 -4.05
CA ASN A 335 7.04 -2.65 -4.11
C ASN A 335 7.66 -1.72 -3.07
N LEU A 336 7.73 -0.42 -3.33
CA LEU A 336 8.08 0.58 -2.34
C LEU A 336 6.81 1.16 -1.72
N LEU A 337 6.71 1.12 -0.39
CA LEU A 337 5.67 1.80 0.39
C LEU A 337 6.33 2.90 1.22
N MET A 338 6.23 4.14 0.74
CA MET A 338 6.96 5.28 1.27
C MET A 338 6.11 6.10 2.22
N ASN A 339 6.57 6.26 3.46
CA ASN A 339 5.83 6.91 4.52
C ASN A 339 6.03 8.42 4.62
N ILE A 340 4.94 9.11 4.94
CA ILE A 340 4.92 10.49 5.45
C ILE A 340 4.28 10.57 6.85
N GLY A 341 4.69 11.58 7.62
CA GLY A 341 4.10 11.91 8.93
C GLY A 341 3.42 13.29 8.91
N PRO A 342 2.10 13.38 8.72
CA PRO A 342 1.37 14.64 8.80
C PRO A 342 1.34 15.23 10.22
N THR A 343 1.18 16.55 10.31
CA THR A 343 1.04 17.27 11.58
C THR A 343 -0.30 16.96 12.24
N TYR A 344 -0.43 17.15 13.57
CA TYR A 344 -1.67 16.86 14.30
C TYR A 344 -2.90 17.68 13.85
N ASP A 345 -2.68 18.84 13.23
CA ASP A 345 -3.73 19.66 12.63
C ASP A 345 -4.02 19.27 11.16
N GLY A 346 -3.36 18.25 10.61
CA GLY A 346 -3.71 17.61 9.34
C GLY A 346 -3.02 18.18 8.10
N THR A 347 -2.00 19.01 8.26
CA THR A 347 -1.16 19.45 7.14
C THR A 347 -0.13 18.39 6.79
N ILE A 348 0.20 18.26 5.49
CA ILE A 348 1.40 17.53 5.05
C ILE A 348 2.56 18.53 5.14
N PRO A 349 3.59 18.30 5.97
CA PRO A 349 4.78 19.14 5.98
C PRO A 349 5.34 19.36 4.58
N VAL A 350 5.73 20.60 4.28
CA VAL A 350 6.15 21.03 2.93
C VAL A 350 7.27 20.17 2.34
N ILE A 351 8.18 19.67 3.18
CA ILE A 351 9.27 18.79 2.76
C ILE A 351 8.77 17.43 2.26
N PHE A 352 7.74 16.87 2.91
CA PHE A 352 7.14 15.62 2.45
C PHE A 352 6.39 15.82 1.14
N GLU A 353 5.61 16.90 1.02
CA GLU A 353 4.94 17.21 -0.24
C GLU A 353 5.94 17.45 -1.38
N GLU A 354 7.03 18.19 -1.13
CA GLU A 354 8.10 18.41 -2.11
C GLU A 354 8.67 17.06 -2.60
N ARG A 355 9.07 16.17 -1.69
CA ARG A 355 9.62 14.85 -2.04
C ARG A 355 8.61 14.00 -2.82
N LEU A 356 7.34 14.01 -2.41
CA LEU A 356 6.27 13.31 -3.12
C LEU A 356 6.11 13.82 -4.55
N ARG A 357 6.01 15.14 -4.76
CA ARG A 357 5.86 15.72 -6.11
C ARG A 357 7.11 15.53 -6.96
N GLN A 358 8.29 15.54 -6.36
CA GLN A 358 9.55 15.23 -7.05
C GLN A 358 9.59 13.78 -7.53
N MET A 359 9.15 12.82 -6.70
CA MET A 359 8.98 11.42 -7.12
C MET A 359 8.04 11.31 -8.33
N GLY A 360 6.90 12.00 -8.28
CA GLY A 360 5.95 11.99 -9.40
C GLY A 360 6.49 12.64 -10.67
N THR A 361 7.30 13.68 -10.54
CA THR A 361 7.98 14.31 -11.69
C THR A 361 8.94 13.32 -12.37
N TRP A 362 9.72 12.56 -11.59
CA TRP A 362 10.60 11.52 -12.13
C TRP A 362 9.80 10.35 -12.74
N LEU A 363 8.76 9.88 -12.05
CA LEU A 363 7.89 8.78 -12.50
C LEU A 363 7.05 9.13 -13.73
N LYS A 364 6.73 10.40 -13.95
CA LYS A 364 6.04 10.83 -15.18
C LYS A 364 6.89 10.60 -16.43
N VAL A 365 8.22 10.69 -16.29
CA VAL A 365 9.17 10.46 -17.39
C VAL A 365 9.57 9.00 -17.48
N ASN A 366 9.89 8.39 -16.33
CA ASN A 366 10.57 7.09 -16.24
C ASN A 366 9.64 5.94 -15.82
N GLY A 367 8.35 6.22 -15.60
CA GLY A 367 7.39 5.28 -15.05
C GLY A 367 7.16 4.04 -15.92
N GLU A 368 7.42 4.09 -17.23
CA GLU A 368 7.32 2.91 -18.09
C GLU A 368 8.33 1.81 -17.71
N ALA A 369 9.51 2.22 -17.23
CA ALA A 369 10.57 1.33 -16.73
C ALA A 369 10.30 0.83 -15.30
N ILE A 370 9.20 1.25 -14.66
CA ILE A 370 8.85 0.89 -13.30
C ILE A 370 7.53 0.13 -13.29
N TYR A 371 6.43 0.77 -13.66
CA TYR A 371 5.10 0.18 -13.60
C TYR A 371 4.95 -1.00 -14.55
N GLU A 372 4.25 -2.03 -14.08
CA GLU A 372 3.99 -3.26 -14.85
C GLU A 372 5.25 -3.99 -15.36
N THR A 373 6.41 -3.67 -14.77
CA THR A 373 7.67 -4.38 -15.06
C THR A 373 7.88 -5.58 -14.14
N TYR A 374 8.82 -6.43 -14.51
CA TYR A 374 9.24 -7.62 -13.77
C TYR A 374 10.76 -7.62 -13.61
N PRO A 375 11.30 -8.22 -12.54
CA PRO A 375 12.73 -8.45 -12.39
C PRO A 375 13.30 -9.13 -13.64
N TRP A 376 14.40 -8.58 -14.14
CA TRP A 376 15.14 -9.23 -15.22
C TRP A 376 16.05 -10.33 -14.66
N ARG A 377 16.70 -11.12 -15.54
CA ARG A 377 17.62 -12.20 -15.14
C ARG A 377 18.78 -11.75 -14.24
N SER A 378 19.13 -10.46 -14.34
CA SER A 378 20.11 -9.79 -13.50
C SER A 378 19.45 -8.53 -12.93
N GLN A 379 19.54 -8.31 -11.62
CA GLN A 379 18.95 -7.16 -10.94
C GLN A 379 19.75 -5.88 -11.18
N SER A 380 21.08 -5.98 -11.20
CA SER A 380 22.02 -4.88 -11.39
C SER A 380 23.11 -5.22 -12.41
N ASP A 381 23.81 -4.20 -12.90
CA ASP A 381 24.95 -4.37 -13.80
C ASP A 381 26.29 -4.51 -13.07
N VAL A 382 27.36 -4.77 -13.83
CA VAL A 382 28.75 -4.64 -13.35
C VAL A 382 29.15 -3.18 -13.18
N THR A 383 28.55 -2.28 -13.96
CA THR A 383 28.66 -0.85 -13.75
C THR A 383 27.85 -0.46 -12.51
N PRO A 384 28.45 0.22 -11.52
CA PRO A 384 27.74 0.63 -10.30
C PRO A 384 26.54 1.52 -10.61
N ASP A 385 25.54 1.50 -9.72
CA ASP A 385 24.35 2.35 -9.79
C ASP A 385 23.49 2.12 -11.06
N VAL A 386 23.60 0.93 -11.68
CA VAL A 386 22.79 0.51 -12.83
C VAL A 386 21.94 -0.70 -12.46
N TRP A 387 20.63 -0.56 -12.67
CA TRP A 387 19.63 -1.54 -12.29
C TRP A 387 18.72 -1.89 -13.46
N TYR A 388 18.11 -3.08 -13.41
CA TYR A 388 17.32 -3.61 -14.50
C TYR A 388 15.90 -3.98 -14.11
N THR A 389 14.98 -3.61 -14.99
CA THR A 389 13.61 -4.12 -15.02
C THR A 389 13.29 -4.60 -16.43
N SER A 390 12.20 -5.34 -16.60
CA SER A 390 11.83 -5.90 -17.91
C SER A 390 10.32 -5.96 -18.12
N LYS A 391 9.92 -5.96 -19.39
CA LYS A 391 8.56 -6.33 -19.83
C LYS A 391 8.67 -7.53 -20.77
N PRO A 392 8.67 -8.78 -20.25
CA PRO A 392 8.96 -9.98 -21.04
C PRO A 392 8.02 -10.16 -22.24
N LYS A 393 6.73 -9.84 -22.08
CA LYS A 393 5.73 -9.92 -23.16
C LYS A 393 6.04 -8.99 -24.34
N GLN A 394 6.66 -7.85 -24.06
CA GLN A 394 7.07 -6.86 -25.05
C GLN A 394 8.52 -7.06 -25.50
N LYS A 395 9.25 -8.00 -24.87
CA LYS A 395 10.69 -8.23 -25.07
C LYS A 395 11.52 -6.97 -24.81
N LEU A 396 11.15 -6.19 -23.80
CA LEU A 396 11.88 -4.98 -23.40
C LEU A 396 12.67 -5.22 -22.12
N VAL A 397 13.89 -4.69 -22.08
CA VAL A 397 14.71 -4.56 -20.87
C VAL A 397 15.06 -3.09 -20.69
N TYR A 398 14.86 -2.59 -19.48
CA TYR A 398 15.18 -1.22 -19.12
C TYR A 398 16.44 -1.22 -18.27
N ALA A 399 17.40 -0.39 -18.62
CA ALA A 399 18.58 -0.14 -17.81
C ALA A 399 18.42 1.25 -17.16
N ILE A 400 18.45 1.30 -15.83
CA ILE A 400 18.17 2.49 -15.04
C ILE A 400 19.45 2.92 -14.34
N TYR A 401 19.96 4.10 -14.71
CA TYR A 401 21.17 4.69 -14.13
C TYR A 401 20.77 5.68 -13.05
N LEU A 402 21.30 5.50 -11.84
CA LEU A 402 21.07 6.44 -10.75
C LEU A 402 22.06 7.61 -10.78
N LYS A 403 23.15 7.49 -11.53
CA LYS A 403 24.12 8.56 -11.76
C LYS A 403 24.46 8.69 -13.23
N TRP A 404 24.46 9.93 -13.72
CA TRP A 404 24.87 10.21 -15.09
C TRP A 404 26.39 10.06 -15.24
N PRO A 405 26.89 9.26 -16.21
CA PRO A 405 28.32 9.14 -16.43
C PRO A 405 28.89 10.43 -17.02
N THR A 406 29.83 11.05 -16.31
CA THR A 406 30.48 12.31 -16.74
C THR A 406 31.29 12.15 -18.03
N SER A 407 31.73 10.94 -18.35
CA SER A 407 32.43 10.60 -19.59
C SER A 407 31.51 10.66 -20.82
N GLY A 408 30.19 10.70 -20.65
CA GLY A 408 29.22 10.53 -21.74
C GLY A 408 29.19 9.10 -22.31
N HIS A 409 29.96 8.18 -21.73
CA HIS A 409 30.02 6.78 -22.12
C HIS A 409 29.54 5.89 -20.97
N LEU A 410 28.83 4.85 -21.33
CA LEU A 410 28.24 3.92 -20.40
C LEU A 410 28.51 2.48 -20.86
N PHE A 411 29.04 1.68 -19.95
CA PHE A 411 29.30 0.26 -20.18
C PHE A 411 28.23 -0.57 -19.49
N LEU A 412 27.67 -1.57 -20.20
CA LEU A 412 26.72 -2.53 -19.64
C LEU A 412 27.30 -3.92 -19.82
N GLY A 413 27.51 -4.64 -18.72
CA GLY A 413 28.09 -5.98 -18.74
C GLY A 413 27.05 -7.09 -18.86
N GLN A 414 25.80 -6.86 -18.44
CA GLN A 414 24.75 -7.89 -18.41
C GLN A 414 24.02 -8.10 -19.75
N PRO A 415 23.69 -7.04 -20.52
CA PRO A 415 23.04 -7.20 -21.82
C PRO A 415 24.04 -7.67 -22.88
N ILE A 416 23.65 -8.65 -23.69
CA ILE A 416 24.43 -9.09 -24.86
C ILE A 416 23.81 -8.41 -26.08
N ALA A 417 24.48 -7.39 -26.60
CA ALA A 417 23.95 -6.61 -27.72
C ALA A 417 23.87 -7.44 -29.01
N THR A 418 22.76 -7.31 -29.72
CA THR A 418 22.62 -7.75 -31.11
C THR A 418 22.64 -6.53 -32.01
N LEU A 419 23.51 -6.53 -33.04
CA LEU A 419 23.68 -5.40 -33.95
C LEU A 419 22.34 -5.04 -34.63
N GLY A 420 21.92 -3.77 -34.54
CA GLY A 420 20.70 -3.25 -35.20
C GLY A 420 19.39 -3.37 -34.39
N ALA A 421 19.44 -3.82 -33.14
CA ALA A 421 18.27 -3.96 -32.25
C ALA A 421 18.46 -3.24 -30.90
N THR A 422 19.20 -2.14 -30.88
CA THR A 422 19.40 -1.32 -29.67
C THR A 422 19.00 0.11 -30.01
N GLU A 423 17.98 0.63 -29.35
CA GLU A 423 17.56 2.02 -29.46
C GLU A 423 17.99 2.81 -28.20
N GLU A 424 18.30 4.10 -28.35
CA GLU A 424 18.55 5.02 -27.24
C GLU A 424 17.37 5.99 -27.17
N CYS A 425 16.49 5.85 -26.17
CA CYS A 425 15.34 6.74 -26.06
C CYS A 425 15.72 8.06 -25.37
N ARG A 426 15.94 9.14 -26.10
CA ARG A 426 16.25 10.46 -25.51
C ARG A 426 14.99 11.20 -25.06
N SER A 427 14.58 11.03 -23.81
CA SER A 427 13.73 12.01 -23.11
C SER A 427 14.55 13.27 -22.76
N LYS A 428 14.08 14.46 -23.12
CA LYS A 428 14.82 15.75 -22.98
C LYS A 428 15.10 16.21 -21.55
N THR A 429 14.83 15.41 -20.53
CA THR A 429 15.21 15.69 -19.13
C THR A 429 15.28 14.37 -18.38
N HIS A 430 16.49 13.82 -18.25
CA HIS A 430 16.87 12.61 -17.49
C HIS A 430 16.25 11.32 -18.05
N VAL A 431 17.09 10.49 -18.68
CA VAL A 431 16.72 9.47 -19.66
C VAL A 431 16.79 8.05 -19.08
N CYS A 432 15.68 7.31 -19.14
CA CYS A 432 15.66 5.85 -19.22
C CYS A 432 16.19 5.39 -20.60
N THR A 433 17.19 4.51 -20.63
CA THR A 433 17.50 3.78 -21.87
C THR A 433 16.54 2.59 -21.98
N HIS A 434 15.67 2.66 -22.98
CA HIS A 434 14.96 1.48 -23.47
C HIS A 434 15.90 0.72 -24.38
N LEU A 435 16.30 -0.49 -23.99
CA LEU A 435 16.84 -1.43 -24.97
C LEU A 435 15.65 -2.22 -25.53
N ASP A 436 15.11 -1.80 -26.69
CA ASP A 436 14.18 -2.62 -27.50
C ASP A 436 14.94 -3.79 -28.12
N GLN A 437 15.25 -4.74 -27.27
CA GLN A 437 16.22 -5.75 -27.57
C GLN A 437 15.44 -7.06 -27.55
N ARG A 438 15.28 -7.67 -28.72
CA ARG A 438 14.88 -9.09 -28.88
C ARG A 438 15.99 -9.98 -28.29
N LEU A 439 16.19 -9.85 -26.99
CA LEU A 439 17.19 -10.54 -26.20
C LEU A 439 16.73 -11.96 -25.94
N LYS A 440 17.63 -12.90 -26.16
CA LYS A 440 17.56 -14.20 -25.51
C LYS A 440 18.14 -14.11 -24.11
#